data_AF-A0A6I5C6X7-F1
#
_entry.id   AF-A0A6I5C6X7-F1
#
_cell.length_a   1.000
_cell.length_b   1.000
_cell.length_c   1.000
_cell.angle_alpha   90.00
_cell.angle_beta   90.00
_cell.angle_gamma   90.00
#
_symmetry.space_group_name_H-M   'P 1'
#
loop_
_entity.id
_entity.type
_entity.pdbx_description
1 polymer ?
#
loop_
_entity_poly.entity_id
_entity_poly.type
_entity_poly.pdbx_seq_one_letter_code
_entity_poly.pdbx_strand_id
1 'polypeptide(L)' 'VHALRGPGFTSVQFHPESVMTLHGAAILDDLVTGALAPHRAELTA' A
#
# COMPACT_ATOMS: atom_id res chain seq x y z
N VAL A 1 1.64 3.10 -14.68
CA VAL A 1 1.24 2.46 -13.41
C VAL A 1 1.47 3.49 -12.32
N HIS A 2 0.61 3.61 -11.30
CA HIS A 2 0.82 4.59 -10.20
C HIS A 2 0.83 3.96 -8.81
N ALA A 3 0.37 2.70 -8.70
CA ALA A 3 0.41 1.92 -7.48
C ALA A 3 0.54 0.42 -7.81
N LEU A 4 1.11 -0.34 -6.89
CA LEU A 4 1.17 -1.81 -6.93
C LEU A 4 0.74 -2.36 -5.57
N ARG A 5 0.15 -3.56 -5.57
CA ARG A 5 -0.14 -4.34 -4.36
C ARG A 5 0.27 -5.79 -4.57
N GLY A 6 0.88 -6.36 -3.55
CA GLY A 6 1.27 -7.77 -3.50
C GLY A 6 1.25 -8.28 -2.06
N PRO A 7 1.48 -9.58 -1.84
CA PRO A 7 1.58 -10.15 -0.51
C PRO A 7 2.65 -9.42 0.31
N GLY A 8 2.26 -8.78 1.41
CA GLY A 8 3.18 -8.10 2.31
C GLY A 8 3.69 -6.75 1.78
N PHE A 9 3.12 -6.24 0.68
CA PHE A 9 3.70 -5.11 -0.04
C PHE A 9 2.66 -4.22 -0.72
N THR A 10 2.85 -2.91 -0.59
CA THR A 10 2.14 -1.89 -1.37
C THR A 10 3.13 -0.81 -1.80
N SER A 11 2.96 -0.25 -3.00
CA SER A 11 3.72 0.93 -3.43
C SER A 11 2.84 1.94 -4.15
N VAL A 12 3.29 3.19 -4.14
CA VAL A 12 2.76 4.30 -4.91
C VAL A 12 3.90 5.11 -5.53
N GLN A 13 3.66 5.72 -6.67
CA GLN A 13 4.64 6.60 -7.33
C GLN A 13 4.50 8.07 -6.93
N PHE A 14 3.33 8.45 -6.42
CA PHE A 14 3.07 9.78 -5.90
C PHE A 14 3.40 9.85 -4.40
N HIS A 15 3.40 11.08 -3.86
CA HIS A 15 3.78 11.38 -2.49
C HIS A 15 2.52 11.60 -1.62
N PRO A 16 2.04 10.60 -0.86
CA PRO A 16 0.89 10.79 0.04
C PRO A 16 1.16 11.82 1.15
N GLU A 17 2.43 12.10 1.46
CA GLU A 17 2.86 13.13 2.41
C GLU A 17 2.78 14.56 1.85
N SER A 18 2.60 14.71 0.53
CA SER A 18 2.55 16.02 -0.11
C SER A 18 1.30 16.80 0.28
N VAL A 19 1.46 18.11 0.49
CA VAL A 19 0.34 19.06 0.69
C VAL A 19 -0.62 19.12 -0.51
N MET A 20 -0.17 18.67 -1.68
CA MET A 20 -0.98 18.59 -2.90
C MET A 20 -1.81 17.29 -2.99
N THR A 21 -1.59 16.34 -2.08
CA THR A 21 -2.32 15.06 -2.06
C THR A 21 -3.48 15.15 -1.08
N LEU A 22 -4.70 15.19 -1.62
CA LEU A 22 -5.91 15.12 -0.82
C LEU A 22 -5.95 13.79 -0.06
N HIS A 23 -6.33 13.85 1.23
CA HIS A 23 -6.46 12.67 2.11
C HIS A 23 -5.18 11.84 2.26
N GLY A 24 -4.00 12.48 2.14
CA GLY A 24 -2.70 11.82 2.22
C GLY A 24 -2.52 10.84 3.39
N ALA A 25 -2.94 11.24 4.59
CA ALA A 25 -2.87 10.39 5.78
C ALA A 25 -3.74 9.13 5.68
N ALA A 26 -4.96 9.24 5.14
CA ALA A 26 -5.85 8.08 4.95
C ALA A 26 -5.29 7.14 3.87
N ILE A 27 -4.72 7.70 2.80
CA ILE A 27 -4.04 6.90 1.76
C ILE A 27 -2.86 6.14 2.38
N LEU A 28 -2.05 6.80 3.22
CA LEU A 28 -0.92 6.15 3.89
C LEU A 28 -1.40 5.03 4.83
N ASP A 29 -2.46 5.26 5.59
CA ASP A 29 -3.07 4.25 6.47
C ASP A 29 -3.52 3.00 5.70
N ASP A 30 -4.21 3.19 4.56
CA ASP A 30 -4.65 2.10 3.69
C ASP A 30 -3.47 1.31 3.10
N LEU A 31 -2.40 2.00 2.70
CA LEU A 31 -1.20 1.36 2.15
C LEU A 31 -0.50 0.52 3.22
N VAL A 32 -0.26 1.09 4.40
CA VAL A 32 0.42 0.40 5.49
C VAL A 32 -0.41 -0.77 6.00
N THR A 33 -1.70 -0.56 6.25
CA THR A 33 -2.60 -1.62 6.71
C THR A 33 -2.72 -2.72 5.66
N GLY A 34 -2.80 -2.37 4.37
CA GLY A 34 -2.81 -3.34 3.28
C GLY A 34 -1.51 -4.16 3.18
N ALA A 35 -0.35 -3.54 3.39
CA ALA A 35 0.94 -4.24 3.39
C ALA A 35 1.10 -5.16 4.61
N LEU A 36 0.53 -4.80 5.76
CA LEU A 36 0.59 -5.58 7.00
C LEU A 36 -0.56 -6.59 7.15
N ALA A 37 -1.55 -6.55 6.25
CA ALA A 37 -2.67 -7.46 6.28
C ALA A 37 -2.19 -8.91 6.14
N PRO A 38 -2.77 -9.87 6.89
CA PRO A 38 -2.40 -11.27 6.78
C PRO A 38 -2.64 -11.74 5.34
N HIS A 39 -1.57 -12.10 4.64
CA HIS A 39 -1.68 -12.79 3.37
C HIS A 39 -1.49 -14.29 3.61
N ARG A 40 -2.39 -15.10 3.06
CA ARG A 40 -2.20 -16.54 3.04
C ARG A 40 -1.00 -16.82 2.14
N ALA A 41 0.10 -17.30 2.70
CA ALA A 41 1.19 -17.84 1.90
C ALA A 41 0.63 -19.01 1.10
N GLU A 42 0.62 -18.89 -0.23
CA GLU A 42 0.50 -20.07 -1.07
C GLU A 42 1.79 -20.86 -0.85
N LEU A 43 1.69 -21.96 -0.09
CA LEU A 43 2.71 -22.99 -0.04
C LEU A 43 2.78 -23.61 -1.44
N THR A 44 3.57 -23.01 -2.33
CA THR A 44 3.98 -23.66 -3.56
C THR A 44 4.87 -24.82 -3.18
N ALA A 45 4.30 -26.03 -3.27
CA ALA A 45 5.01 -27.31 -3.28
C ALA A 45 5.95 -27.41 -4.48
#